data_AF-A0A2H0BWG1-F1
#
_entry.id   AF-A0A2H0BWG1-F1
#
_cell.length_a   1.000
_cell.length_b   1.000
_cell.length_c   1.000
_cell.angle_alpha   90.00
_cell.angle_beta   90.00
_cell.angle_gamma   90.00
#
_symmetry.space_group_name_H-M   'P 1'
#
loop_
_entity.id
_entity.type
_entity.pdbx_description
1 polymer ?
#
loop_
_entity_poly.entity_id
_entity_poly.type
_entity_poly.pdbx_seq_one_letter_code
_entity_poly.pdbx_strand_id
1 'polypeptide(L)'
;MLFKLQKYVFDEKDAFLVLFGSFLLGSNLFTISTAPFRFDSLVTLFLFLLVSRITSAHLQSFTFYAVILIGLYASILLSPATLALFYLIFLLALRKLFLM
;
A
#
# COMPACT_ATOMS: atom_id res chain seq x y z
N MET A 1 5.01 -3.36 -18.18
CA MET A 1 5.05 -4.53 -19.11
C MET A 1 3.87 -5.45 -18.77
N LEU A 2 2.86 -5.54 -19.64
CA LEU A 2 1.59 -6.22 -19.33
C LEU A 2 1.66 -7.72 -19.70
N PHE A 3 1.79 -8.60 -18.71
CA PHE A 3 1.57 -10.03 -18.90
C PHE A 3 0.06 -10.33 -18.88
N LYS A 4 -0.53 -10.57 -20.05
CA LYS A 4 -1.95 -10.94 -20.19
C LYS A 4 -2.15 -12.44 -20.05
N LEU A 5 -2.52 -12.91 -18.87
CA LEU A 5 -3.15 -14.23 -18.66
C LEU A 5 -4.66 -14.04 -18.67
N GLN A 6 -5.26 -14.25 -19.85
CA GLN A 6 -6.67 -14.38 -20.30
C GLN A 6 -7.89 -13.90 -19.46
N LYS A 7 -7.83 -13.71 -18.14
CA LYS A 7 -8.90 -13.14 -17.30
C LYS A 7 -8.42 -12.29 -16.11
N TYR A 8 -7.13 -12.31 -15.78
CA TYR A 8 -6.54 -11.51 -14.71
C TYR A 8 -5.41 -10.65 -15.27
N VAL A 9 -5.63 -9.33 -15.33
CA VAL A 9 -4.58 -8.38 -15.67
C VAL A 9 -3.72 -8.21 -14.40
N PHE A 10 -2.70 -9.05 -14.27
CA PHE A 10 -1.70 -8.91 -13.21
C PHE A 10 -0.83 -7.71 -13.56
N ASP A 11 -1.13 -6.56 -12.95
CA ASP A 11 -0.43 -5.30 -13.21
C ASP A 11 0.78 -5.15 -12.28
N GLU A 12 1.66 -4.20 -12.58
CA GLU A 12 2.87 -3.90 -11.80
C GLU A 12 2.55 -3.63 -10.32
N LYS A 13 1.37 -3.08 -10.04
CA LYS A 13 0.85 -2.81 -8.69
C LYS A 13 0.51 -4.09 -7.92
N ASP A 14 -0.05 -5.08 -8.62
CA ASP A 14 -0.39 -6.37 -8.01
C ASP A 14 0.88 -7.15 -7.71
N ALA A 15 1.86 -7.10 -8.62
CA ALA A 15 3.19 -7.65 -8.39
C ALA A 15 3.86 -7.00 -7.17
N PHE A 16 3.80 -5.67 -7.05
CA PHE A 16 4.33 -4.97 -5.89
C PHE A 16 3.65 -5.39 -4.59
N LEU A 17 2.31 -5.46 -4.57
CA LEU A 17 1.57 -5.89 -3.39
C LEU A 17 1.94 -7.30 -2.94
N VAL A 18 2.07 -8.23 -3.88
CA VAL A 18 2.48 -9.62 -3.57
C VAL A 18 3.89 -9.65 -3.00
N LEU A 19 4.83 -8.93 -3.62
CA LEU A 19 6.22 -8.86 -3.13
C LEU A 19 6.31 -8.18 -1.77
N PHE A 20 5.57 -7.09 -1.56
CA PHE A 20 5.57 -6.36 -0.30
C PHE A 20 4.94 -7.18 0.83
N GLY A 21 3.83 -7.87 0.56
CA GLY A 21 3.24 -8.82 1.50
C GLY A 21 4.18 -9.98 1.83
N SER A 22 4.86 -10.53 0.82
CA SER A 22 5.87 -11.58 1.01
C SER A 22 7.06 -11.11 1.85
N PHE A 23 7.51 -9.86 1.64
CA PHE A 23 8.54 -9.23 2.45
C PHE A 23 8.11 -9.06 3.91
N LEU A 24 6.87 -8.66 4.17
CA LEU A 24 6.36 -8.52 5.54
C LEU A 24 6.24 -9.87 6.24
N LEU A 25 5.71 -10.88 5.55
CA LEU A 25 5.63 -12.24 6.08
C LEU A 25 7.03 -12.81 6.34
N GLY A 26 7.93 -12.69 5.37
CA GLY A 26 9.32 -13.14 5.49
C GLY A 26 10.04 -12.44 6.63
N SER A 27 9.95 -11.12 6.73
CA SER A 27 10.62 -10.38 7.81
C SER A 27 10.09 -10.77 9.19
N ASN A 28 8.78 -11.03 9.33
CA ASN A 28 8.21 -11.51 10.59
C ASN A 28 8.65 -12.95 10.92
N LEU A 29 8.59 -13.88 9.96
CA LEU A 29 8.93 -15.29 10.17
C LEU A 29 10.42 -15.50 10.48
N PHE A 30 11.29 -14.74 9.82
CA PHE A 30 12.74 -14.83 10.02
C PHE A 30 13.26 -13.81 11.04
N THR A 31 12.39 -13.08 11.73
CA THR A 31 12.75 -12.04 12.73
C THR A 31 13.77 -11.02 12.20
N ILE A 32 13.66 -10.69 10.90
CA ILE A 32 14.56 -9.74 10.25
C ILE A 32 14.18 -8.34 10.75
N SER A 33 15.19 -7.61 11.24
CA SER A 33 14.98 -6.22 11.65
C SER A 33 14.49 -5.38 10.48
N THR A 34 13.32 -4.75 10.63
CA THR A 34 12.77 -3.79 9.66
C THR A 34 13.19 -2.35 9.91
N ALA A 35 14.07 -2.12 10.89
CA ALA A 35 14.56 -0.78 11.20
C ALA A 35 15.20 -0.13 9.94
N PRO A 36 14.95 1.16 9.67
CA PRO A 36 14.32 2.17 10.54
C PRO A 36 12.77 2.16 10.51
N PHE A 37 12.16 1.30 9.72
CA PHE A 37 10.71 1.23 9.56
C PHE A 37 10.06 0.42 10.70
N ARG A 38 8.98 0.95 11.25
CA ARG A 38 8.19 0.24 12.26
C ARG A 38 7.33 -0.81 11.55
N PHE A 39 7.51 -2.08 11.91
CA PHE A 39 6.81 -3.20 11.27
C PHE A 39 5.28 -2.99 11.23
N ASP A 40 4.69 -2.61 12.36
CA ASP A 40 3.24 -2.36 12.46
C ASP A 40 2.75 -1.24 11.51
N SER A 41 3.59 -0.22 11.29
CA SER A 41 3.29 0.86 10.35
C SER A 41 3.38 0.39 8.90
N LEU A 42 4.32 -0.50 8.58
CA LEU A 42 4.41 -1.13 7.26
C LEU A 42 3.23 -2.06 6.98
N VAL A 43 2.78 -2.82 7.99
CA VAL A 43 1.56 -3.65 7.88
C VAL A 43 0.34 -2.77 7.62
N THR A 44 0.24 -1.63 8.29
CA THR A 44 -0.84 -0.67 8.07
C THR A 44 -0.83 -0.11 6.64
N LEU A 45 0.34 0.26 6.13
CA LEU A 45 0.53 0.66 4.73
C LEU A 45 0.12 -0.47 3.77
N PHE A 46 0.53 -1.71 4.03
CA PHE A 46 0.18 -2.85 3.20
C PHE A 46 -1.34 -3.06 3.13
N LEU A 47 -2.00 -3.10 4.29
CA LEU A 47 -3.46 -3.26 4.36
C LEU A 47 -4.16 -2.13 3.61
N PHE A 48 -3.68 -0.90 3.76
CA PHE A 48 -4.23 0.24 3.02
C PHE A 48 -4.10 0.08 1.51
N LEU A 49 -2.91 -0.27 1.00
CA LEU A 49 -2.69 -0.46 -0.43
C LEU A 49 -3.54 -1.61 -0.98
N LEU A 50 -3.71 -2.68 -0.21
CA LEU A 50 -4.55 -3.82 -0.56
C LEU A 50 -6.02 -3.42 -0.65
N VAL A 51 -6.56 -2.71 0.34
CA VAL A 51 -7.94 -2.19 0.32
C VAL A 51 -8.14 -1.20 -0.82
N SER A 52 -7.18 -0.31 -1.05
CA SER A 52 -7.20 0.68 -2.13
C SER A 52 -7.24 -0.01 -3.50
N ARG A 53 -6.49 -1.11 -3.68
CA ARG A 53 -6.49 -1.89 -4.92
C ARG A 53 -7.82 -2.62 -5.16
N ILE A 54 -8.42 -3.19 -4.11
CA ILE A 54 -9.74 -3.83 -4.19
C ILE A 54 -10.83 -2.79 -4.54
N THR A 55 -10.76 -1.61 -3.93
CA THR A 55 -11.79 -0.58 -4.06
C THR A 55 -11.71 0.16 -5.40
N SER A 56 -10.49 0.39 -5.90
CA SER A 56 -10.24 1.20 -7.11
C SER A 56 -9.31 0.47 -8.07
N ALA A 57 -9.89 -0.35 -8.94
CA ALA A 57 -9.14 -1.03 -10.02
C ALA A 57 -8.42 -0.06 -10.97
N HIS A 58 -8.96 1.16 -11.13
CA HIS A 58 -8.45 2.20 -12.04
C HIS A 58 -7.55 3.25 -11.40
N LEU A 59 -7.10 3.06 -10.15
CA LEU A 59 -6.24 4.02 -9.49
C LEU A 59 -4.98 4.25 -10.34
N GLN A 60 -4.75 5.50 -10.75
CA GLN A 60 -3.64 5.85 -11.65
C GLN A 60 -2.32 5.43 -11.02
N SER A 61 -1.41 4.87 -11.84
CA SER A 61 -0.14 4.33 -11.34
C SER A 61 0.68 5.37 -10.60
N PHE A 62 0.64 6.62 -11.04
CA PHE A 62 1.31 7.74 -10.37
C PHE A 62 0.81 7.95 -8.93
N THR A 63 -0.50 8.01 -8.72
CA THR A 63 -1.09 8.18 -7.38
C THR A 63 -0.77 7.00 -6.47
N PHE A 64 -0.78 5.77 -7.00
CA PHE A 64 -0.43 4.58 -6.23
C PHE A 64 1.00 4.65 -5.70
N TYR A 65 1.98 4.96 -6.56
CA TYR A 65 3.38 5.09 -6.15
C TYR A 65 3.63 6.29 -5.23
N ALA A 66 2.94 7.41 -5.44
CA ALA A 66 3.03 8.57 -4.55
C ALA A 66 2.59 8.21 -3.13
N VAL A 67 1.49 7.45 -2.99
CA VAL A 67 1.01 6.99 -1.69
C VAL A 67 1.97 6.01 -1.03
N ILE A 68 2.59 5.11 -1.79
CA ILE A 68 3.64 4.22 -1.28
C ILE A 68 4.80 5.04 -0.68
N LEU A 69 5.33 6.02 -1.41
CA LEU A 69 6.47 6.82 -0.96
C LEU A 69 6.15 7.63 0.29
N ILE A 70 5.02 8.34 0.28
CA ILE A 70 4.54 9.11 1.45
C ILE A 70 4.33 8.16 2.63
N GLY A 71 3.76 6.99 2.37
CA GLY A 71 3.47 5.99 3.38
C GLY A 71 4.70 5.35 4.02
N LEU A 72 5.72 5.05 3.22
CA LEU A 72 7.00 4.57 3.72
C LEU A 72 7.70 5.63 4.57
N TYR A 73 7.71 6.89 4.12
CA TYR A 73 8.24 7.99 4.91
C TYR A 73 7.48 8.17 6.24
N ALA A 74 6.15 8.17 6.17
CA ALA A 74 5.27 8.24 7.32
C ALA A 74 5.48 7.06 8.28
N SER A 75 5.79 5.86 7.78
CA SER A 75 5.99 4.68 8.64
C SER A 75 7.22 4.74 9.55
N ILE A 76 8.16 5.64 9.24
CA ILE A 76 9.32 5.94 10.11
C ILE A 76 8.89 6.82 11.28
N LEU A 77 8.03 7.81 11.03
CA LEU A 77 7.72 8.89 11.96
C LEU A 77 6.43 8.64 12.76
N LEU A 78 5.42 8.08 12.12
CA LEU A 78 4.06 7.96 12.63
C LEU A 78 3.80 6.57 13.22
N SER A 79 2.91 6.54 14.21
CA SER A 79 2.39 5.30 14.76
C SER A 79 1.42 4.63 13.78
N PRO A 80 1.19 3.31 13.90
CA PRO A 80 0.28 2.59 13.01
C PRO A 80 -1.13 3.19 12.99
N ALA A 81 -1.65 3.60 14.14
CA ALA A 81 -2.98 4.20 14.26
C ALA A 81 -3.08 5.57 13.57
N THR A 82 -2.06 6.41 13.71
CA THR A 82 -2.03 7.74 13.06
C THR A 82 -1.89 7.61 11.54
N LEU A 83 -1.12 6.63 11.09
CA LEU A 83 -0.95 6.30 9.68
C LEU A 83 -2.26 5.74 9.07
N ALA A 84 -2.99 4.90 9.80
CA ALA A 84 -4.32 4.42 9.39
C ALA A 84 -5.34 5.56 9.26
N LEU A 85 -5.37 6.48 10.24
CA LEU A 85 -6.24 7.66 10.18
C LEU A 85 -5.90 8.58 9.01
N PHE A 86 -4.61 8.84 8.79
CA PHE A 86 -4.14 9.64 7.66
C PHE A 86 -4.66 9.06 6.33
N TYR A 87 -4.55 7.76 6.16
CA TYR A 87 -5.04 7.06 4.98
C TYR A 87 -6.55 7.05 4.83
N LEU A 88 -7.29 6.95 5.94
CA LEU A 88 -8.74 7.04 5.92
C LEU A 88 -9.18 8.42 5.43
N ILE A 89 -8.56 9.49 5.96
CA ILE A 89 -8.81 10.87 5.50
C ILE A 89 -8.44 11.01 4.02
N PHE A 90 -7.31 10.44 3.59
CA PHE A 90 -6.87 10.47 2.20
C PHE A 90 -7.86 9.79 1.25
N LEU A 91 -8.42 8.63 1.62
CA LEU A 91 -9.47 7.96 0.86
C LEU A 91 -10.76 8.79 0.77
N LEU A 92 -11.18 9.40 1.88
CA LEU A 92 -12.36 10.26 1.89
C LEU A 92 -12.17 11.49 1.00
N ALA A 93 -10.98 12.10 1.03
CA ALA A 93 -10.63 13.23 0.19
C ALA A 93 -10.63 12.85 -1.30
N LEU A 94 -9.99 11.72 -1.66
CA LEU A 94 -9.99 11.18 -3.02
C LEU A 94 -11.40 10.88 -3.52
N ARG A 95 -12.24 10.24 -2.70
CA ARG A 95 -13.62 9.93 -3.05
C ARG A 95 -14.42 11.19 -3.38
N LYS A 96 -14.23 12.27 -2.60
CA LYS A 96 -14.92 13.54 -2.84
C LYS A 96 -14.44 14.22 -4.12
N LEU A 97 -13.16 14.09 -4.46
CA LEU A 97 -12.55 14.64 -5.68
C LEU A 97 -12.96 13.88 -6.96
N PHE A 98 -13.25 12.59 -6.86
CA PHE A 98 -13.67 11.75 -8.00
C PHE A 98 -15.19 11.65 -8.20
N LEU A 99 -16.01 12.13 -7.24
CA LEU A 99 -17.47 12.23 -7.35
C LEU A 99 -17.96 13.62 -7.81
N MET A 100 -17.03 14.54 -8.11
CA MET A 100 -17.27 15.79 -8.85
C MET A 100 -16.90 15.59 -10.31
#